data_AF-A0AAE3TC76-F1
#
_entry.id   AF-A0AAE3TC76-F1
#
_cell.length_a   1.000
_cell.length_b   1.000
_cell.length_c   1.000
_cell.angle_alpha   90.00
_cell.angle_beta   90.00
_cell.angle_gamma   90.00
#
_symmetry.space_group_name_H-M   'P 1'
#
loop_
_entity.id
_entity.type
_entity.pdbx_description
1 polymer ?
#
loop_
_entity_poly.entity_id
_entity_poly.type
_entity_poly.pdbx_seq_one_letter_code
_entity_poly.pdbx_strand_id
1 'polypeptide(L)'
;MDAFIAQYEPKTRRVPAIAARIAARLLAANRAEEALTTLEDADTDARRELHPDWHRVRLDVLEALGRAEEAQAARWASFEKTLSEEDLRAYLKRLPDFDDLEAEERALDHAMGYASVHSALAFLVNWPAPERAAALVLDRAGELDGDFYEVLTPASEVLSAKHPLTATVLLRAMIDFSLDRARSKHYRHAARHFLAGESLAGQIGDYGNIETHATFIARLRKKHGRKHASWSLVD
;
A
#
# COMPACT_ATOMS: atom_id res chain seq x y z
N MET A 1 22.73 15.66 -28.92
CA MET A 1 21.59 15.95 -28.03
C MET A 1 20.42 16.54 -28.79
N ASP A 2 20.62 17.66 -29.48
CA ASP A 2 19.53 18.38 -30.16
C ASP A 2 18.92 17.60 -31.33
N ALA A 3 19.72 16.77 -32.01
CA ALA A 3 19.23 15.85 -33.03
C ALA A 3 18.25 14.79 -32.50
N PHE A 4 18.32 14.42 -31.21
CA PHE A 4 17.36 13.49 -30.60
C PHE A 4 16.04 14.20 -30.26
N ILE A 5 16.12 15.41 -29.72
CA ILE A 5 14.93 16.23 -29.43
C ILE A 5 14.16 16.55 -30.73
N ALA A 6 14.89 16.84 -31.81
CA ALA A 6 14.33 17.16 -33.12
C ALA A 6 13.49 16.02 -33.75
N GLN A 7 13.64 14.77 -33.29
CA GLN A 7 12.87 13.62 -33.78
C GLN A 7 11.42 13.62 -33.29
N TYR A 8 11.11 14.37 -32.23
CA TYR A 8 9.76 14.44 -31.69
C TYR A 8 9.07 15.72 -32.17
N GLU A 9 7.83 15.58 -32.66
CA GLU A 9 6.95 16.71 -32.92
C GLU A 9 6.69 17.51 -31.62
N PRO A 10 6.47 18.83 -31.69
CA PRO A 10 6.29 19.67 -30.50
C PRO A 10 5.21 19.18 -29.54
N LYS A 11 4.07 18.68 -30.05
CA LYS A 11 3.00 18.13 -29.23
C LYS A 11 3.40 16.84 -28.51
N THR A 12 4.20 16.00 -29.18
CA THR A 12 4.68 14.72 -28.68
C THR A 12 5.72 14.88 -27.56
N ARG A 13 6.49 15.98 -27.57
CA ARG A 13 7.43 16.31 -26.49
C ARG A 13 6.74 16.58 -25.15
N ARG A 14 5.49 17.05 -25.18
CA ARG A 14 4.71 17.34 -23.97
C ARG A 14 4.13 16.09 -23.31
N VAL A 15 4.24 14.91 -23.92
CA VAL A 15 3.84 13.65 -23.27
C VAL A 15 4.79 13.36 -22.11
N PRO A 16 4.32 13.16 -20.86
CA PRO A 16 5.19 13.02 -19.68
C PRO A 16 6.32 11.99 -19.83
N ALA A 17 6.04 10.82 -20.40
CA ALA A 17 7.05 9.80 -20.65
C ALA A 17 8.15 10.24 -21.64
N ILE A 18 7.77 11.03 -22.65
CA ILE A 18 8.70 11.54 -23.67
C ILE A 18 9.49 12.72 -23.10
N ALA A 19 8.83 13.64 -22.40
CA ALA A 19 9.46 14.71 -21.65
C ALA A 19 10.53 14.16 -20.68
N ALA A 20 10.20 13.13 -19.91
CA ALA A 20 11.15 12.45 -19.00
C ALA A 20 12.37 11.89 -19.74
N ARG A 21 12.18 11.23 -20.88
CA ARG A 21 13.27 10.69 -21.70
C ARG A 21 14.17 11.77 -22.32
N ILE A 22 13.60 12.93 -22.64
CA ILE A 22 14.36 14.09 -23.13
C ILE A 22 15.13 14.72 -21.96
N ALA A 23 14.45 14.99 -20.84
CA ALA A 23 15.04 15.58 -19.65
C ALA A 23 16.17 14.74 -19.07
N ALA A 24 16.06 13.40 -19.03
CA ALA A 24 17.13 12.53 -18.59
C ALA A 24 18.41 12.66 -19.44
N ARG A 25 18.25 12.85 -20.76
CA ARG A 25 19.38 13.08 -21.67
C ARG A 25 19.95 14.49 -21.53
N LEU A 26 19.12 15.49 -21.24
CA LEU A 26 19.55 16.87 -20.98
C LEU A 26 20.37 16.92 -19.69
N LEU A 27 19.89 16.25 -18.65
CA LEU A 27 20.60 16.10 -17.39
C LEU A 27 21.96 15.42 -17.58
N ALA A 28 22.02 14.31 -18.32
CA ALA A 28 23.28 13.63 -18.64
C ALA A 28 24.28 14.50 -19.44
N ALA A 29 23.78 15.51 -20.16
CA ALA A 29 24.57 16.50 -20.88
C ALA A 29 24.87 17.76 -20.04
N ASN A 30 24.62 17.73 -18.73
CA ASN A 30 24.78 18.84 -17.79
C ASN A 30 23.93 20.07 -18.12
N ARG A 31 22.79 19.87 -18.80
CA ARG A 31 21.81 20.91 -19.18
C ARG A 31 20.57 20.81 -18.26
N ALA A 32 20.78 20.91 -16.95
CA ALA A 32 19.74 20.67 -15.95
C ALA A 32 18.58 21.67 -16.01
N GLU A 33 18.84 22.95 -16.29
CA GLU A 33 17.80 23.97 -16.45
C GLU A 33 16.86 23.64 -17.63
N GLU A 34 17.42 23.25 -18.77
CA GLU A 34 16.62 22.87 -19.94
C GLU A 34 15.86 21.56 -19.70
N ALA A 35 16.44 20.65 -18.91
CA ALA A 35 15.78 19.43 -18.49
C ALA A 35 14.54 19.75 -17.65
N LEU A 36 14.65 20.73 -16.75
CA LEU A 36 13.53 21.17 -15.91
C LEU A 36 12.43 21.81 -16.76
N THR A 37 12.76 22.77 -17.63
CA THR A 37 11.76 23.41 -18.53
C THR A 37 11.02 22.35 -19.36
N THR A 38 11.74 21.35 -19.87
CA THR A 38 11.12 20.24 -20.62
C THR A 38 10.10 19.46 -19.79
N LEU A 39 10.37 19.26 -18.50
CA LEU A 39 9.47 18.56 -17.59
C LEU A 39 8.26 19.43 -17.23
N GLU A 40 8.45 20.72 -16.99
CA GLU A 40 7.39 21.68 -16.65
C GLU A 40 6.43 21.94 -17.82
N ASP A 41 6.93 21.89 -19.06
CA ASP A 41 6.12 22.01 -20.28
C ASP A 41 5.27 20.75 -20.58
N ALA A 42 5.54 19.64 -19.88
CA ALA A 42 4.80 18.41 -20.05
C ALA A 42 3.33 18.60 -19.63
N ASP A 43 2.42 17.96 -20.37
CA ASP A 43 1.00 17.96 -20.03
C ASP A 43 0.75 16.95 -18.90
N THR A 44 0.92 17.43 -17.67
CA THR A 44 0.74 16.66 -16.44
C THR A 44 -0.72 16.59 -15.99
N ASP A 45 -1.59 17.44 -16.56
CA ASP A 45 -3.02 17.49 -16.25
C ASP A 45 -3.85 16.49 -17.07
N ALA A 46 -3.43 16.19 -18.31
CA ALA A 46 -4.19 15.32 -19.22
C ALA A 46 -4.21 13.84 -18.81
N ARG A 47 -3.41 13.41 -17.83
CA ARG A 47 -3.42 12.03 -17.32
C ARG A 47 -3.30 12.09 -15.81
N ARG A 48 -4.38 11.70 -15.13
CA ARG A 48 -4.53 11.68 -13.65
C ARG A 48 -3.43 10.92 -12.90
N GLU A 49 -2.53 10.23 -13.60
CA GLU A 49 -1.33 9.60 -13.06
C GLU A 49 -0.13 10.06 -13.89
N LEU A 50 0.74 10.84 -13.24
CA LEU A 50 2.05 11.20 -13.77
C LEU A 50 2.89 9.94 -13.95
N HIS A 51 3.56 9.82 -15.10
CA HIS A 51 4.36 8.66 -15.43
C HIS A 51 5.52 8.48 -14.42
N PRO A 52 5.80 7.27 -13.89
CA PRO A 52 6.85 7.05 -12.88
C PRO A 52 8.22 7.61 -13.28
N ASP A 53 8.61 7.44 -14.55
CA ASP A 53 9.86 8.02 -15.06
C ASP A 53 9.90 9.55 -15.02
N TRP A 54 8.76 10.23 -15.18
CA TRP A 54 8.72 11.69 -15.11
C TRP A 54 9.02 12.18 -13.69
N HIS A 55 8.43 11.54 -12.68
CA HIS A 55 8.70 11.86 -11.28
C HIS A 55 10.17 11.64 -10.91
N ARG A 56 10.70 10.47 -11.26
CA ARG A 56 12.10 10.12 -10.98
C ARG A 56 13.08 11.12 -11.62
N VAL A 57 12.92 11.39 -12.92
CA VAL A 57 13.80 12.32 -13.63
C VAL A 57 13.65 13.75 -13.10
N ARG A 58 12.44 14.17 -12.69
CA ARG A 58 12.24 15.48 -12.06
C ARG A 58 13.00 15.60 -10.74
N LEU A 59 13.00 14.56 -9.90
CA LEU A 59 13.79 14.56 -8.67
C LEU A 59 15.29 14.69 -8.97
N ASP A 60 15.80 13.92 -9.93
CA ASP A 60 17.21 13.97 -10.33
C ASP A 60 17.61 15.37 -10.84
N VAL A 61 16.74 16.02 -11.62
CA VAL A 61 16.95 17.39 -12.12
C VAL A 61 16.93 18.41 -10.98
N LEU A 62 15.97 18.33 -10.06
CA LEU A 62 15.90 19.23 -8.90
C LEU A 62 17.14 19.10 -8.01
N GLU A 63 17.63 17.88 -7.80
CA GLU A 63 18.88 17.64 -7.05
C GLU A 63 20.09 18.26 -7.76
N ALA A 64 20.22 18.09 -9.08
CA ALA A 64 21.33 18.67 -9.85
C ALA A 64 21.32 20.20 -9.87
N LEU A 65 20.14 20.83 -9.76
CA LEU A 65 19.97 22.28 -9.66
C LEU A 65 20.15 22.81 -8.23
N GLY A 66 20.41 21.96 -7.24
CA GLY A 66 20.50 22.36 -5.83
C GLY A 66 19.16 22.75 -5.21
N ARG A 67 18.03 22.42 -5.85
CA ARG A 67 16.66 22.70 -5.39
C ARG A 67 16.17 21.60 -4.44
N ALA A 68 16.93 21.40 -3.36
CA ALA A 68 16.75 20.27 -2.43
C ALA A 68 15.37 20.27 -1.74
N GLU A 69 14.88 21.44 -1.32
CA GLU A 69 13.57 21.58 -0.67
C GLU A 69 12.43 21.12 -1.58
N GLU A 70 12.49 21.47 -2.86
CA GLU A 70 11.47 21.07 -3.83
C GLU A 70 11.54 19.58 -4.16
N ALA A 71 12.75 19.00 -4.18
CA ALA A 71 12.92 17.56 -4.32
C ALA A 71 12.33 16.81 -3.10
N GLN A 72 12.51 17.34 -1.88
CA GLN A 72 11.90 16.79 -0.67
C GLN A 72 10.37 16.90 -0.69
N ALA A 73 9.83 18.07 -1.05
CA ALA A 73 8.38 18.26 -1.17
C ALA A 73 7.76 17.32 -2.21
N ALA A 74 8.45 17.08 -3.32
CA ALA A 74 8.00 16.15 -4.35
C ALA A 74 7.99 14.68 -3.88
N ARG A 75 9.01 14.23 -3.12
CA ARG A 75 9.02 12.89 -2.51
C ARG A 75 7.88 12.71 -1.54
N TRP A 76 7.68 13.69 -0.64
CA TRP A 76 6.58 13.66 0.32
C TRP A 76 5.22 13.60 -0.37
N ALA A 77 4.98 14.46 -1.37
CA ALA A 77 3.73 14.44 -2.13
C ALA A 77 3.51 13.14 -2.92
N SER A 78 4.59 12.45 -3.34
CA SER A 78 4.51 11.13 -3.97
C SER A 78 4.08 10.08 -2.95
N PHE A 79 4.71 10.07 -1.78
CA PHE A 79 4.34 9.21 -0.67
C PHE A 79 2.88 9.44 -0.25
N GLU A 80 2.44 10.68 -0.05
CA GLU A 80 1.06 10.97 0.38
C GLU A 80 0.01 10.42 -0.59
N LYS A 81 0.33 10.39 -1.89
CA LYS A 81 -0.56 9.89 -2.93
C LYS A 81 -0.55 8.38 -3.06
N THR A 82 0.57 7.71 -2.79
CA THR A 82 0.77 6.30 -3.18
C THR A 82 1.14 5.35 -2.03
N LEU A 83 1.51 5.90 -0.87
CA LEU A 83 2.17 5.20 0.23
C LEU A 83 3.46 4.46 -0.20
N SER A 84 4.20 5.01 -1.17
CA SER A 84 5.47 4.47 -1.63
C SER A 84 6.52 4.46 -0.52
N GLU A 85 6.90 3.26 -0.06
CA GLU A 85 7.99 3.08 0.92
C GLU A 85 9.33 3.59 0.40
N GLU A 86 9.58 3.47 -0.92
CA GLU A 86 10.81 3.95 -1.54
C GLU A 86 10.92 5.47 -1.41
N ASP A 87 9.82 6.19 -1.71
CA ASP A 87 9.78 7.65 -1.59
C ASP A 87 9.93 8.09 -0.13
N LEU A 88 9.29 7.39 0.82
CA LEU A 88 9.43 7.70 2.24
C LEU A 88 10.87 7.45 2.74
N ARG A 89 11.49 6.31 2.42
CA ARG A 89 12.90 6.06 2.77
C ARG A 89 13.82 7.10 2.16
N ALA A 90 13.58 7.48 0.91
CA ALA A 90 14.38 8.49 0.21
C ALA A 90 14.23 9.90 0.81
N TYR A 91 13.03 10.22 1.31
CA TYR A 91 12.72 11.45 2.04
C TYR A 91 13.46 11.47 3.39
N LEU A 92 13.20 10.47 4.26
CA LEU A 92 13.78 10.37 5.60
C LEU A 92 15.31 10.40 5.60
N LYS A 93 15.95 9.67 4.67
CA LYS A 93 17.42 9.62 4.55
C LYS A 93 18.10 10.99 4.33
N ARG A 94 17.35 11.98 3.84
CA ARG A 94 17.86 13.31 3.50
C ARG A 94 17.46 14.37 4.54
N LEU A 95 16.75 13.99 5.59
CA LEU A 95 16.48 14.85 6.72
C LEU A 95 17.68 14.87 7.68
N PRO A 96 17.83 15.94 8.48
CA PRO A 96 18.68 15.91 9.66
C PRO A 96 18.25 14.80 10.64
N ASP A 97 19.19 14.19 11.36
CA ASP A 97 18.98 13.04 12.25
C ASP A 97 17.93 13.22 13.37
N PHE A 98 17.48 14.45 13.65
CA PHE A 98 16.44 14.72 14.65
C PHE A 98 15.05 14.93 14.05
N ASP A 99 14.97 15.15 12.73
CA ASP A 99 13.72 15.43 12.02
C ASP A 99 13.12 14.15 11.40
N ASP A 100 13.90 13.09 11.26
CA ASP A 100 13.48 11.83 10.62
C ASP A 100 12.41 11.09 11.44
N LEU A 101 12.55 11.03 12.77
CA LEU A 101 11.57 10.42 13.67
C LEU A 101 10.22 11.14 13.62
N GLU A 102 10.22 12.48 13.65
CA GLU A 102 8.99 13.27 13.55
C GLU A 102 8.32 13.09 12.18
N ALA A 103 9.12 13.07 11.11
CA ALA A 103 8.65 12.81 9.76
C ALA A 103 8.08 11.39 9.60
N GLU A 104 8.71 10.38 10.21
CA GLU A 104 8.22 9.00 10.20
C GLU A 104 6.88 8.89 10.92
N GLU A 105 6.72 9.47 12.12
CA GLU A 105 5.43 9.50 12.82
C GLU A 105 4.34 10.18 11.98
N ARG A 106 4.66 11.32 11.34
CA ARG A 106 3.73 11.98 10.41
C ARG A 106 3.34 11.09 9.23
N ALA A 107 4.27 10.28 8.72
CA ALA A 107 4.00 9.36 7.62
C ALA A 107 3.09 8.21 8.06
N LEU A 108 3.31 7.67 9.27
CA LEU A 108 2.45 6.65 9.86
C LEU A 108 1.04 7.20 10.16
N ASP A 109 0.93 8.41 10.68
CA ASP A 109 -0.35 9.10 10.88
C ASP A 109 -1.11 9.31 9.56
N HIS A 110 -0.40 9.71 8.51
CA HIS A 110 -1.00 9.83 7.17
C HIS A 110 -1.53 8.50 6.65
N ALA A 111 -0.76 7.41 6.82
CA ALA A 111 -1.18 6.07 6.41
C ALA A 111 -2.47 5.61 7.13
N MET A 112 -2.63 5.94 8.42
CA MET A 112 -3.85 5.62 9.19
C MET A 112 -5.12 6.26 8.59
N GLY A 113 -4.99 7.47 8.04
CA GLY A 113 -6.08 8.21 7.38
C GLY A 113 -6.26 7.91 5.89
N TYR A 114 -5.45 7.02 5.31
CA TYR A 114 -5.43 6.82 3.86
C TYR A 114 -6.72 6.14 3.37
N ALA A 115 -7.26 6.58 2.23
CA ALA A 115 -8.59 6.20 1.77
C ALA A 115 -8.74 4.67 1.59
N SER A 116 -7.75 4.01 1.00
CA SER A 116 -7.73 2.55 0.85
C SER A 116 -7.18 1.87 2.11
N VAL A 117 -8.04 1.16 2.84
CA VAL A 117 -7.63 0.40 4.04
C VAL A 117 -6.60 -0.68 3.69
N HIS A 118 -6.70 -1.32 2.52
CA HIS A 118 -5.77 -2.36 2.10
C HIS A 118 -4.40 -1.79 1.72
N SER A 119 -4.35 -0.64 1.05
CA SER A 119 -3.08 0.03 0.74
C SER A 119 -2.38 0.51 2.01
N ALA A 120 -3.15 1.07 2.95
CA ALA A 120 -2.64 1.46 4.27
C ALA A 120 -2.10 0.25 5.04
N LEU A 121 -2.86 -0.85 5.09
CA LEU A 121 -2.45 -2.08 5.79
C LEU A 121 -1.19 -2.68 5.18
N ALA A 122 -1.12 -2.78 3.85
CA ALA A 122 0.06 -3.28 3.15
C ALA A 122 1.30 -2.44 3.48
N PHE A 123 1.17 -1.11 3.44
CA PHE A 123 2.25 -0.20 3.81
C PHE A 123 2.69 -0.38 5.26
N LEU A 124 1.77 -0.37 6.23
CA LEU A 124 2.11 -0.48 7.66
C LEU A 124 2.76 -1.83 8.01
N VAL A 125 2.38 -2.91 7.33
CA VAL A 125 3.00 -4.23 7.51
C VAL A 125 4.43 -4.26 6.93
N ASN A 126 4.63 -3.66 5.76
CA ASN A 126 5.96 -3.62 5.11
C ASN A 126 6.90 -2.57 5.71
N TRP A 127 6.35 -1.50 6.31
CA TRP A 127 7.05 -0.47 7.09
C TRP A 127 7.26 -0.88 8.56
N PRO A 128 7.38 -2.19 8.82
CA PRO A 128 7.04 -2.86 10.10
C PRO A 128 6.51 -1.97 11.25
N ALA A 129 5.27 -1.47 11.12
CA ALA A 129 4.54 -0.75 12.16
C ALA A 129 3.34 -1.58 12.68
N PRO A 130 3.58 -2.72 13.37
CA PRO A 130 2.52 -3.68 13.69
C PRO A 130 1.47 -3.12 14.66
N GLU A 131 1.83 -2.20 15.55
CA GLU A 131 0.88 -1.56 16.47
C GLU A 131 -0.11 -0.66 15.69
N ARG A 132 0.38 0.09 14.70
CA ARG A 132 -0.46 0.91 13.81
C ARG A 132 -1.31 0.05 12.89
N ALA A 133 -0.73 -1.00 12.30
CA ALA A 133 -1.47 -1.97 11.50
C ALA A 133 -2.57 -2.63 12.33
N ALA A 134 -2.29 -2.95 13.60
CA ALA A 134 -3.26 -3.56 14.49
C ALA A 134 -4.45 -2.64 14.77
N ALA A 135 -4.18 -1.37 15.07
CA ALA A 135 -5.21 -0.34 15.28
C ALA A 135 -6.05 -0.12 14.02
N LEU A 136 -5.41 0.03 12.85
CA LEU A 136 -6.08 0.25 11.57
C LEU A 136 -7.14 -0.83 11.28
N VAL A 137 -6.77 -2.10 11.47
CA VAL A 137 -7.67 -3.24 11.20
C VAL A 137 -8.86 -3.26 12.16
N LEU A 138 -8.67 -2.91 13.42
CA LEU A 138 -9.76 -2.89 14.40
C LEU A 138 -10.70 -1.71 14.16
N ASP A 139 -10.16 -0.52 13.90
CA ASP A 139 -10.93 0.70 13.69
C ASP A 139 -11.74 0.67 12.38
N ARG A 140 -11.18 0.02 11.34
CA ARG A 140 -11.75 -0.03 9.99
C ARG A 140 -12.12 -1.44 9.54
N ALA A 141 -12.44 -2.32 10.50
CA ALA A 141 -12.77 -3.72 10.22
C ALA A 141 -13.88 -3.91 9.18
N GLY A 142 -14.86 -3.02 9.15
CA GLY A 142 -15.98 -3.06 8.20
C GLY A 142 -15.62 -2.72 6.75
N GLU A 143 -14.44 -2.16 6.51
CA GLU A 143 -13.94 -1.80 5.17
C GLU A 143 -13.08 -2.92 4.54
N LEU A 144 -12.75 -3.97 5.31
CA LEU A 144 -11.92 -5.07 4.85
C LEU A 144 -12.66 -5.94 3.83
N ASP A 145 -12.21 -5.88 2.58
CA ASP A 145 -12.61 -6.82 1.54
C ASP A 145 -11.70 -8.05 1.58
N GLY A 146 -12.31 -9.21 1.83
CA GLY A 146 -11.65 -10.52 1.90
C GLY A 146 -11.10 -11.06 0.57
N ASP A 147 -11.33 -10.39 -0.57
CA ASP A 147 -10.72 -10.75 -1.86
C ASP A 147 -9.24 -10.36 -1.96
N PHE A 148 -8.76 -9.43 -1.14
CA PHE A 148 -7.37 -8.94 -1.14
C PHE A 148 -6.43 -9.88 -0.37
N TYR A 149 -6.39 -11.16 -0.74
CA TYR A 149 -5.61 -12.19 -0.04
C TYR A 149 -4.13 -11.85 0.04
N GLU A 150 -3.59 -11.21 -0.99
CA GLU A 150 -2.20 -10.76 -1.09
C GLU A 150 -1.82 -9.72 -0.04
N VAL A 151 -2.80 -9.01 0.52
CA VAL A 151 -2.62 -8.07 1.63
C VAL A 151 -2.96 -8.73 2.96
N LEU A 152 -4.14 -9.37 3.05
CA LEU A 152 -4.67 -9.85 4.32
C LEU A 152 -3.91 -11.07 4.87
N THR A 153 -3.39 -11.93 3.99
CA THR A 153 -2.62 -13.12 4.41
C THR A 153 -1.32 -12.71 5.13
N PRO A 154 -0.38 -11.98 4.49
CA PRO A 154 0.84 -11.59 5.17
C PRO A 154 0.58 -10.70 6.40
N ALA A 155 -0.41 -9.81 6.34
CA ALA A 155 -0.80 -9.01 7.50
C ALA A 155 -1.25 -9.89 8.69
N SER A 156 -2.06 -10.93 8.44
CA SER A 156 -2.51 -11.85 9.49
C SER A 156 -1.35 -12.62 10.12
N GLU A 157 -0.36 -13.01 9.31
CA GLU A 157 0.82 -13.74 9.78
C GLU A 157 1.71 -12.83 10.64
N VAL A 158 2.02 -11.61 10.18
CA VAL A 158 2.82 -10.63 10.91
C VAL A 158 2.18 -10.25 12.25
N LEU A 159 0.85 -10.08 12.28
CA LEU A 159 0.13 -9.66 13.48
C LEU A 159 -0.14 -10.81 14.46
N SER A 160 -0.11 -12.07 14.01
CA SER A 160 -0.56 -13.23 14.80
C SER A 160 0.10 -13.36 16.17
N ALA A 161 1.40 -13.06 16.28
CA ALA A 161 2.17 -13.30 17.50
C ALA A 161 1.90 -12.27 18.61
N LYS A 162 1.63 -11.01 18.26
CA LYS A 162 1.44 -9.90 19.23
C LYS A 162 0.02 -9.36 19.27
N HIS A 163 -0.74 -9.54 18.18
CA HIS A 163 -2.09 -9.02 17.99
C HIS A 163 -3.03 -10.13 17.48
N PRO A 164 -3.23 -11.23 18.25
CA PRO A 164 -3.98 -12.40 17.81
C PRO A 164 -5.46 -12.10 17.48
N LEU A 165 -6.07 -11.13 18.17
CA LEU A 165 -7.42 -10.66 17.87
C LEU A 165 -7.48 -10.03 16.48
N THR A 166 -6.52 -9.16 16.16
CA THR A 166 -6.47 -8.49 14.86
C THR A 166 -6.21 -9.47 13.72
N ALA A 167 -5.25 -10.39 13.90
CA ALA A 167 -5.01 -11.46 12.93
C ALA A 167 -6.29 -12.28 12.68
N THR A 168 -7.07 -12.54 13.73
CA THR A 168 -8.36 -13.22 13.62
C THR A 168 -9.36 -12.42 12.78
N VAL A 169 -9.45 -11.10 12.93
CA VAL A 169 -10.35 -10.26 12.09
C VAL A 169 -10.00 -10.41 10.59
N LEU A 170 -8.72 -10.37 10.24
CA LEU A 170 -8.25 -10.52 8.85
C LEU A 170 -8.61 -11.91 8.29
N LEU A 171 -8.35 -12.98 9.06
CA LEU A 171 -8.70 -14.34 8.67
C LEU A 171 -10.21 -14.49 8.45
N ARG A 172 -11.02 -13.88 9.32
CA ARG A 172 -12.48 -13.93 9.22
C ARG A 172 -13.00 -13.21 7.99
N ALA A 173 -12.43 -12.06 7.61
CA ALA A 173 -12.78 -11.38 6.36
C ALA A 173 -12.56 -12.28 5.14
N MET A 174 -11.41 -12.97 5.07
CA MET A 174 -11.09 -13.92 3.99
C MET A 174 -12.03 -15.16 4.00
N ILE A 175 -12.40 -15.66 5.18
CA ILE A 175 -13.35 -16.77 5.33
C ILE A 175 -14.75 -16.36 4.86
N ASP A 176 -15.28 -15.23 5.35
CA ASP A 176 -16.61 -14.72 4.98
C ASP A 176 -16.68 -14.54 3.45
N PHE A 177 -15.67 -13.93 2.83
CA PHE A 177 -15.59 -13.79 1.38
C PHE A 177 -15.58 -15.14 0.65
N SER A 178 -14.72 -16.08 1.07
CA SER A 178 -14.61 -17.41 0.46
C SER A 178 -15.94 -18.16 0.48
N LEU A 179 -16.66 -18.09 1.59
CA LEU A 179 -17.94 -18.76 1.75
C LEU A 179 -19.07 -18.06 0.97
N ASP A 180 -19.09 -16.73 0.94
CA ASP A 180 -20.09 -15.97 0.20
C ASP A 180 -19.97 -16.16 -1.32
N ARG A 181 -18.75 -16.17 -1.87
CA ARG A 181 -18.52 -16.37 -3.31
C ARG A 181 -18.80 -17.80 -3.80
N ALA A 182 -18.93 -18.77 -2.90
CA ALA A 182 -19.30 -20.17 -3.20
C ALA A 182 -18.42 -20.89 -4.25
N ARG A 183 -17.19 -20.43 -4.50
CA ARG A 183 -16.29 -21.09 -5.45
C ARG A 183 -15.49 -22.15 -4.72
N SER A 184 -15.71 -23.41 -5.07
CA SER A 184 -15.07 -24.59 -4.47
C SER A 184 -13.54 -24.51 -4.41
N LYS A 185 -12.91 -23.79 -5.35
CA LYS A 185 -11.46 -23.55 -5.38
C LYS A 185 -10.91 -22.82 -4.14
N HIS A 186 -11.73 -22.00 -3.47
CA HIS A 186 -11.31 -21.25 -2.29
C HIS A 186 -11.55 -21.97 -0.96
N TYR A 187 -12.29 -23.10 -0.93
CA TYR A 187 -12.60 -23.80 0.32
C TYR A 187 -11.36 -24.36 1.03
N ARG A 188 -10.32 -24.76 0.28
CA ARG A 188 -9.05 -25.17 0.90
C ARG A 188 -8.34 -24.01 1.60
N HIS A 189 -8.42 -22.81 1.04
CA HIS A 189 -7.86 -21.61 1.67
C HIS A 189 -8.66 -21.24 2.91
N ALA A 190 -10.00 -21.20 2.80
CA ALA A 190 -10.88 -21.00 3.94
C ALA A 190 -10.59 -21.98 5.08
N ALA A 191 -10.43 -23.28 4.78
CA ALA A 191 -10.09 -24.30 5.78
C ALA A 191 -8.78 -23.99 6.53
N ARG A 192 -7.73 -23.54 5.83
CA ARG A 192 -6.48 -23.11 6.49
C ARG A 192 -6.71 -21.90 7.39
N HIS A 193 -7.47 -20.91 6.93
CA HIS A 193 -7.80 -19.73 7.73
C HIS A 193 -8.63 -20.08 8.96
N PHE A 194 -9.52 -21.07 8.87
CA PHE A 194 -10.29 -21.58 10.02
C PHE A 194 -9.37 -22.17 11.09
N LEU A 195 -8.47 -23.08 10.70
CA LEU A 195 -7.54 -23.72 11.65
C LEU A 195 -6.60 -22.69 12.30
N ALA A 196 -6.12 -21.71 11.53
CA ALA A 196 -5.34 -20.61 12.07
C ALA A 196 -6.17 -19.77 13.07
N GLY A 197 -7.42 -19.46 12.74
CA GLY A 197 -8.33 -18.70 13.61
C GLY A 197 -8.72 -19.45 14.89
N GLU A 198 -8.79 -20.79 14.85
CA GLU A 198 -9.01 -21.64 16.02
C GLU A 198 -7.78 -21.62 16.93
N SER A 199 -6.58 -21.79 16.36
CA SER A 199 -5.32 -21.70 17.12
C SER A 199 -5.14 -20.34 17.80
N LEU A 200 -5.50 -19.24 17.12
CA LEU A 200 -5.44 -17.89 17.69
C LEU A 200 -6.49 -17.65 18.77
N ALA A 201 -7.65 -18.32 18.71
CA ALA A 201 -8.72 -18.12 19.69
C ALA A 201 -8.26 -18.41 21.13
N GLY A 202 -7.39 -19.40 21.33
CA GLY A 202 -6.81 -19.72 22.64
C GLY A 202 -5.86 -18.66 23.19
N GLN A 203 -5.39 -17.72 22.36
CA GLN A 203 -4.46 -16.66 22.72
C GLN A 203 -5.17 -15.32 22.96
N ILE A 204 -6.47 -15.22 22.65
CA ILE A 204 -7.25 -14.00 22.80
C ILE A 204 -7.88 -13.98 24.20
N GLY A 205 -7.34 -13.11 25.07
CA GLY A 205 -7.89 -12.91 26.42
C GLY A 205 -9.15 -12.03 26.44
N ASP A 206 -9.27 -11.08 25.51
CA ASP A 206 -10.41 -10.19 25.37
C ASP A 206 -10.72 -9.96 23.88
N TYR A 207 -11.99 -10.12 23.52
CA TYR A 207 -12.48 -9.89 22.17
C TYR A 207 -13.04 -8.47 21.97
N GLY A 208 -13.27 -7.72 23.05
CA GLY A 208 -13.92 -6.41 23.00
C GLY A 208 -15.26 -6.48 22.26
N ASN A 209 -15.39 -5.68 21.19
CA ASN A 209 -16.59 -5.64 20.35
C ASN A 209 -16.61 -6.68 19.23
N ILE A 210 -15.53 -7.44 19.06
CA ILE A 210 -15.43 -8.49 18.04
C ILE A 210 -16.14 -9.74 18.56
N GLU A 211 -16.86 -10.46 17.69
CA GLU A 211 -17.52 -11.69 18.12
C GLU A 211 -16.50 -12.77 18.53
N THR A 212 -16.85 -13.61 19.51
CA THR A 212 -15.96 -14.73 19.92
C THR A 212 -15.79 -15.75 18.80
N HIS A 213 -14.75 -16.60 18.86
CA HIS A 213 -14.58 -17.66 17.87
C HIS A 213 -15.80 -18.60 17.79
N ALA A 214 -16.36 -18.99 18.94
CA ALA A 214 -17.55 -19.83 18.98
C ALA A 214 -18.77 -19.16 18.31
N THR A 215 -18.99 -17.87 18.57
CA THR A 215 -20.07 -17.09 17.95
C THR A 215 -19.89 -17.00 16.43
N PHE A 216 -18.67 -16.73 15.97
CA PHE A 216 -18.32 -16.67 14.55
C PHE A 216 -18.62 -17.99 13.83
N ILE A 217 -18.16 -19.11 14.38
CA ILE A 217 -18.43 -20.44 13.80
C ILE A 217 -19.93 -20.75 13.77
N ALA A 218 -20.66 -20.45 14.85
CA ALA A 218 -22.11 -20.66 14.90
C ALA A 218 -22.85 -19.84 13.83
N ARG A 219 -22.46 -18.57 13.65
CA ARG A 219 -22.98 -17.69 12.59
C ARG A 219 -22.72 -18.27 11.21
N LEU A 220 -21.50 -18.71 10.94
CA LEU A 220 -21.13 -19.31 9.66
C LEU A 220 -21.88 -20.61 9.38
N ARG A 221 -22.00 -21.52 10.34
CA ARG A 221 -22.78 -22.76 10.18
C ARG A 221 -24.24 -22.47 9.89
N LYS A 222 -24.83 -21.45 10.54
CA LYS A 222 -26.20 -21.02 10.25
C LYS A 222 -26.37 -20.48 8.82
N LYS A 223 -25.43 -19.64 8.35
CA LYS A 223 -25.49 -19.01 7.01
C LYS A 223 -25.11 -19.97 5.88
N HIS A 224 -24.17 -20.88 6.13
CA HIS A 224 -23.50 -21.70 5.11
C HIS A 224 -23.55 -23.21 5.39
N GLY A 225 -24.43 -23.69 6.28
CA GLY A 225 -24.47 -25.10 6.70
C GLY A 225 -24.63 -26.13 5.58
N ARG A 226 -25.22 -25.73 4.43
CA ARG A 226 -25.37 -26.61 3.24
C ARG A 226 -24.08 -26.79 2.45
N LYS A 227 -23.01 -26.04 2.74
CA LYS A 227 -21.70 -26.16 2.07
C LYS A 227 -20.87 -27.28 2.70
N HIS A 228 -21.39 -28.51 2.65
CA HIS A 228 -20.78 -29.69 3.29
C HIS A 228 -19.30 -29.89 2.94
N ALA A 229 -18.92 -29.64 1.67
CA ALA A 229 -17.54 -29.75 1.22
C ALA A 229 -16.56 -28.74 1.86
N SER A 230 -17.06 -27.62 2.41
CA SER A 230 -16.24 -26.70 3.19
C SER A 230 -16.11 -27.15 4.64
N TRP A 231 -17.21 -27.60 5.25
CA TRP A 231 -17.23 -28.07 6.64
C TRP A 231 -16.41 -29.35 6.82
N SER A 232 -16.44 -30.27 5.85
CA SER A 232 -15.65 -31.51 5.89
C SER A 232 -14.13 -31.31 5.85
N LEU A 233 -13.64 -30.09 5.63
CA LEU A 233 -12.20 -29.79 5.64
C LEU A 233 -11.72 -29.25 6.99
N VAL A 234 -12.64 -28.97 7.91
CA VAL A 234 -12.37 -28.37 9.23
C VAL A 234 -13.00 -29.14 10.39
N ASP A 235 -13.96 -30.02 10.11
CA ASP A 235 -14.54 -31.01 11.03
C ASP A 235 -13.74 -32.32 10.99
#